data_AF-A0A543IFQ0-F1
#
_entry.id   AF-A0A543IFQ0-F1
#
_cell.length_a   1.000
_cell.length_b   1.000
_cell.length_c   1.000
_cell.angle_alpha   90.00
_cell.angle_beta   90.00
_cell.angle_gamma   90.00
#
_symmetry.space_group_name_H-M   'P 1'
#
loop_
_entity.id
_entity.type
_entity.pdbx_description
1 polymer ?
#
loop_
_entity_poly.entity_id
_entity_poly.type
_entity_poly.pdbx_seq_one_letter_code
_entity_poly.pdbx_strand_id
1 'polypeptide(L)'
;MTEAAGVRDWDRRRRWQALSVCLVAAFMTLLDVSIVNVALPSIREGLNASEAGLQWILSGYALTFGLVLVPAGRLGDARSRRAVFMSGLALFTASSALAGLAPTVAFLVVARLVQGAAGGILTPQVAGLIQELFGGAARGRAFGALGAVIGVATAVGPMVGGALIALAGPEQGWRWVFYVNIPVGAVALVLAWRLLPAPAYGERQGLDPLGVLLLGAGVVCVLLPLVQEQQWESDLKWLLVLAGLALIAVFAAWERRARSPMVRLALFRFRSYALGTAIALLYFAGFTAIFFILTLYLQSGLGYSALGAGFAMTPFAVGSGLGSAAGGRIVARAGRALVVAGLLLVLAGVGAVWLAVHLHPGGGVAWAIAGPLLVAGTGSGLVIAPNQTLTLSEVPPAEGGSAAGVLQTGQRVGSAVGIAAVGYVFFAFLSGSGGDWAAAFRHGLVVILGLVAAALAAALADLAADRRARRRAGSRAGRA
;
A
#
# COMPACT_ATOMS: atom_id res chain seq x y z
N MET A 1 -19.05 20.14 -21.55
CA MET A 1 -20.02 19.04 -21.28
C MET A 1 -20.02 17.94 -22.35
N THR A 2 -19.32 18.10 -23.47
CA THR A 2 -19.35 17.18 -24.62
C THR A 2 -18.40 15.97 -24.53
N GLU A 3 -17.36 15.98 -23.67
CA GLU A 3 -16.31 14.94 -23.68
C GLU A 3 -16.42 13.90 -22.56
N ALA A 4 -17.18 14.18 -21.49
CA ALA A 4 -17.56 13.17 -20.49
C ALA A 4 -18.46 12.06 -21.09
N ALA A 5 -18.95 12.26 -22.32
CA ALA A 5 -19.60 11.25 -23.15
C ALA A 5 -18.60 10.27 -23.78
N GLY A 6 -17.36 10.67 -24.06
CA GLY A 6 -16.39 9.85 -24.82
C GLY A 6 -15.89 8.59 -24.10
N VAL A 7 -15.83 8.59 -22.76
CA VAL A 7 -15.50 7.37 -21.99
C VAL A 7 -16.73 6.46 -21.80
N ARG A 8 -17.95 7.03 -21.86
CA ARG A 8 -19.21 6.24 -21.77
C ARG A 8 -19.39 5.34 -22.99
N ASP A 9 -18.86 5.74 -24.14
CA ASP A 9 -18.89 4.98 -25.40
C ASP A 9 -17.78 3.92 -25.55
N TRP A 10 -16.88 3.80 -24.56
CA TRP A 10 -15.88 2.72 -24.62
C TRP A 10 -16.56 1.36 -24.42
N ASP A 11 -16.41 0.49 -25.41
CA ASP A 11 -16.77 -0.91 -25.26
C ASP A 11 -15.98 -1.55 -24.10
N ARG A 12 -16.63 -2.50 -23.43
CA ARG A 12 -16.14 -3.21 -22.26
C ARG A 12 -14.70 -3.71 -22.47
N ARG A 13 -14.40 -4.26 -23.65
CA ARG A 13 -13.06 -4.78 -23.99
C ARG A 13 -11.98 -3.73 -23.82
N ARG A 14 -12.19 -2.51 -24.31
CA ARG A 14 -11.20 -1.43 -24.26
C ARG A 14 -10.92 -0.97 -22.83
N ARG A 15 -11.96 -0.86 -21.99
CA ARG A 15 -11.80 -0.51 -20.56
C ARG A 15 -10.95 -1.53 -19.80
N TRP A 16 -11.17 -2.81 -20.05
CA TRP A 16 -10.38 -3.88 -19.43
C TRP A 16 -8.94 -3.93 -19.97
N GLN A 17 -8.71 -3.65 -21.25
CA GLN A 17 -7.36 -3.50 -21.79
C GLN A 17 -6.60 -2.34 -21.14
N ALA A 18 -7.25 -1.18 -20.97
CA ALA A 18 -6.68 -0.03 -20.26
C ALA A 18 -6.36 -0.37 -18.80
N LEU A 19 -7.26 -1.09 -18.12
CA LEU A 19 -7.01 -1.59 -16.77
C LEU A 19 -5.80 -2.53 -16.72
N SER A 20 -5.65 -3.46 -17.67
CA SER A 20 -4.49 -4.35 -17.72
C SER A 20 -3.17 -3.59 -17.76
N VAL A 21 -3.09 -2.47 -18.50
CA VAL A 21 -1.89 -1.61 -18.50
C VAL A 21 -1.63 -1.00 -17.11
N CYS A 22 -2.69 -0.52 -16.45
CA CYS A 22 -2.58 0.03 -15.09
C CYS A 22 -2.13 -1.03 -14.09
N LEU A 23 -2.66 -2.25 -14.22
CA LEU A 23 -2.33 -3.40 -13.38
C LEU A 23 -0.88 -3.88 -13.60
N VAL A 24 -0.39 -3.89 -14.85
CA VAL A 24 1.03 -4.19 -15.14
C VAL A 24 1.95 -3.16 -14.51
N ALA A 25 1.62 -1.87 -14.59
CA ALA A 25 2.42 -0.83 -13.94
C ALA A 25 2.40 -0.99 -12.40
N ALA A 26 1.24 -1.28 -11.80
CA ALA A 26 1.13 -1.53 -10.36
C ALA A 26 1.87 -2.80 -9.93
N PHE A 27 1.82 -3.87 -10.74
CA PHE A 27 2.58 -5.09 -10.52
C PHE A 27 4.08 -4.79 -10.50
N MET A 28 4.57 -4.09 -11.53
CA MET A 28 5.97 -3.73 -11.69
C MET A 28 6.50 -2.90 -10.51
N THR A 29 5.75 -1.89 -10.06
CA THR A 29 6.18 -1.04 -8.93
C THR A 29 6.22 -1.78 -7.60
N LEU A 30 5.32 -2.74 -7.37
CA LEU A 30 5.32 -3.57 -6.17
C LEU A 30 6.38 -4.67 -6.22
N LEU A 31 6.54 -5.28 -7.39
CA LEU A 31 7.56 -6.28 -7.65
C LEU A 31 8.94 -5.71 -7.36
N ASP A 32 9.23 -4.50 -7.84
CA ASP A 32 10.50 -3.80 -7.62
C ASP A 32 10.87 -3.68 -6.12
N VAL A 33 9.92 -3.25 -5.27
CA VAL A 33 10.15 -3.18 -3.81
C VAL A 33 10.50 -4.55 -3.24
N SER A 34 9.78 -5.59 -3.69
CA SER A 34 9.94 -6.94 -3.16
C SER A 34 11.24 -7.60 -3.63
N ILE A 35 11.61 -7.44 -4.90
CA ILE A 35 12.84 -8.00 -5.48
C ILE A 35 14.08 -7.36 -4.83
N VAL A 36 14.09 -6.03 -4.65
CA VAL A 36 15.25 -5.32 -4.08
C VAL A 36 15.58 -5.81 -2.66
N ASN A 37 14.57 -6.17 -1.85
CA ASN A 37 14.80 -6.75 -0.52
C ASN A 37 15.62 -8.04 -0.57
N VAL A 38 15.41 -8.88 -1.60
CA VAL A 38 16.18 -10.11 -1.81
C VAL A 38 17.56 -9.83 -2.38
N ALA A 39 17.72 -8.72 -3.09
CA ALA A 39 18.99 -8.31 -3.68
C ALA A 39 19.97 -7.65 -2.71
N LEU A 40 19.52 -7.22 -1.52
CA LEU A 40 20.36 -6.47 -0.56
C LEU A 40 21.72 -7.11 -0.27
N PRO A 41 21.84 -8.44 -0.03
CA PRO A 41 23.14 -9.06 0.19
C PRO A 41 24.07 -8.94 -1.02
N SER A 42 23.56 -9.19 -2.23
CA SER A 42 24.33 -9.04 -3.47
C SER A 42 24.68 -7.57 -3.77
N ILE A 43 23.81 -6.61 -3.41
CA ILE A 43 24.13 -5.17 -3.49
C ILE A 43 25.25 -4.82 -2.50
N ARG A 44 25.21 -5.37 -1.28
CA ARG A 44 26.23 -5.17 -0.25
C ARG A 44 27.60 -5.58 -0.77
N GLU A 45 27.69 -6.80 -1.30
CA GLU A 45 28.93 -7.35 -1.83
C GLU A 45 29.38 -6.63 -3.11
N GLY A 46 28.48 -6.45 -4.08
CA GLY A 46 28.80 -5.88 -5.39
C GLY A 46 29.16 -4.39 -5.39
N LEU A 47 28.76 -3.63 -4.37
CA LEU A 47 29.09 -2.19 -4.23
C LEU A 47 29.88 -1.87 -2.95
N ASN A 48 30.27 -2.87 -2.16
CA ASN A 48 30.83 -2.69 -0.81
C ASN A 48 29.99 -1.73 0.05
N ALA A 49 28.67 -1.94 0.04
CA ALA A 49 27.74 -1.01 0.67
C ALA A 49 27.74 -1.14 2.19
N SER A 50 27.77 0.00 2.88
CA SER A 50 27.52 0.03 4.32
C SER A 50 26.05 -0.26 4.62
N GLU A 51 25.76 -0.69 5.86
CA GLU A 51 24.39 -0.89 6.34
C GLU A 51 23.52 0.37 6.15
N ALA A 52 24.09 1.54 6.45
CA ALA A 52 23.44 2.82 6.24
C ALA A 52 23.05 3.05 4.77
N GLY A 53 23.93 2.65 3.83
CA GLY A 53 23.66 2.74 2.39
C GLY A 53 22.52 1.83 1.94
N LEU A 54 22.52 0.57 2.39
CA LEU A 54 21.46 -0.40 2.08
C LEU A 54 20.11 0.03 2.66
N GLN A 55 20.12 0.59 3.86
CA GLN A 55 18.92 1.16 4.45
C GLN A 55 18.39 2.29 3.58
N TRP A 56 19.21 3.27 3.17
CA TRP A 56 18.77 4.36 2.29
C TRP A 56 18.20 3.90 0.94
N ILE A 57 18.67 2.78 0.39
CA ILE A 57 18.13 2.17 -0.85
C ILE A 57 16.66 1.75 -0.69
N LEU A 58 16.28 1.21 0.47
CA LEU A 58 14.90 0.81 0.78
C LEU A 58 14.08 1.98 1.31
N SER A 59 14.61 2.62 2.33
CA SER A 59 14.01 3.70 3.11
C SER A 59 13.76 4.94 2.27
N GLY A 60 14.73 5.34 1.45
CA GLY A 60 14.60 6.50 0.57
C GLY A 60 13.50 6.31 -0.48
N TYR A 61 13.39 5.12 -1.04
CA TYR A 61 12.29 4.78 -1.94
C TYR A 61 10.93 4.94 -1.25
N ALA A 62 10.75 4.35 -0.08
CA ALA A 62 9.48 4.43 0.66
C ALA A 62 9.12 5.87 1.06
N LEU A 63 10.12 6.66 1.47
CA LEU A 63 9.96 8.05 1.87
C LEU A 63 9.45 8.92 0.70
N THR A 64 10.15 8.87 -0.43
CA THR A 64 9.79 9.65 -1.63
C THR A 64 8.48 9.17 -2.26
N PHE A 65 8.20 7.87 -2.20
CA PHE A 65 6.92 7.29 -2.60
C PHE A 65 5.76 7.89 -1.81
N GLY A 66 5.87 7.94 -0.47
CA GLY A 66 4.83 8.52 0.38
C GLY A 66 4.65 10.02 0.18
N LEU A 67 5.77 10.74 0.01
CA LEU A 67 5.81 12.20 -0.16
C LEU A 67 5.01 12.68 -1.39
N VAL A 68 5.11 11.97 -2.51
CA VAL A 68 4.56 12.42 -3.80
C VAL A 68 3.11 11.95 -4.01
N LEU A 69 2.59 11.08 -3.16
CA LEU A 69 1.35 10.33 -3.38
C LEU A 69 0.10 11.22 -3.49
N VAL A 70 -0.13 12.12 -2.53
CA VAL A 70 -1.28 13.05 -2.57
C VAL A 70 -1.09 14.16 -3.60
N PRO A 71 0.10 14.81 -3.70
CA PRO A 71 0.37 15.78 -4.77
C PRO A 71 0.13 15.21 -6.17
N ALA A 72 0.59 13.99 -6.44
CA ALA A 72 0.39 13.36 -7.74
C ALA A 72 -1.06 13.01 -8.02
N GLY A 73 -1.81 12.53 -7.00
CA GLY A 73 -3.25 12.31 -7.11
C GLY A 73 -3.97 13.58 -7.55
N ARG A 74 -3.69 14.70 -6.89
CA ARG A 74 -4.25 16.01 -7.22
C ARG A 74 -3.83 16.50 -8.61
N LEU A 75 -2.57 16.30 -8.98
CA LEU A 75 -2.05 16.67 -10.29
C LEU A 75 -2.76 15.90 -11.42
N GLY A 76 -3.04 14.61 -11.20
CA GLY A 76 -3.80 13.76 -12.12
C GLY A 76 -5.25 14.20 -12.25
N ASP A 77 -5.89 14.53 -11.13
CA ASP A 77 -7.27 15.05 -11.08
C ASP A 77 -7.42 16.41 -11.79
N ALA A 78 -6.45 17.32 -11.59
CA ALA A 78 -6.52 18.70 -12.07
C ALA A 78 -6.04 18.88 -13.52
N ARG A 79 -5.17 17.99 -14.02
CA ARG A 79 -4.63 18.05 -15.39
C ARG A 79 -5.10 16.87 -16.21
N SER A 80 -4.35 15.78 -16.17
CA SER A 80 -4.63 14.59 -16.98
C SER A 80 -4.05 13.36 -16.30
N ARG A 81 -4.92 12.42 -15.94
CA ARG A 81 -4.51 11.13 -15.38
C ARG A 81 -3.56 10.38 -16.31
N ARG A 82 -3.87 10.35 -17.62
CA ARG A 82 -3.02 9.70 -18.62
C ARG A 82 -1.63 10.33 -18.69
N ALA A 83 -1.53 11.65 -18.76
CA ALA A 83 -0.23 12.31 -18.85
C ALA A 83 0.62 12.07 -17.60
N VAL A 84 0.02 12.17 -16.40
CA VAL A 84 0.70 11.96 -15.12
C VAL A 84 1.07 10.48 -14.93
N PHE A 85 0.22 9.55 -15.35
CA PHE A 85 0.53 8.11 -15.36
C PHE A 85 1.73 7.81 -16.28
N MET A 86 1.70 8.32 -17.51
CA MET A 86 2.77 8.09 -18.48
C MET A 86 4.10 8.72 -18.04
N SER A 87 4.09 9.93 -17.47
CA SER A 87 5.30 10.56 -16.95
C SER A 87 5.87 9.80 -15.75
N GLY A 88 5.01 9.36 -14.83
CA GLY A 88 5.40 8.49 -13.72
C GLY A 88 6.00 7.17 -14.20
N LEU A 89 5.40 6.55 -15.22
CA LEU A 89 5.88 5.29 -15.79
C LEU A 89 7.23 5.45 -16.48
N ALA A 90 7.40 6.51 -17.26
CA ALA A 90 8.66 6.82 -17.91
C ALA A 90 9.77 7.10 -16.89
N LEU A 91 9.46 7.91 -15.87
CA LEU A 91 10.42 8.21 -14.81
C LEU A 91 10.79 6.96 -14.01
N PHE A 92 9.83 6.10 -13.69
CA PHE A 92 10.07 4.84 -12.98
C PHE A 92 10.99 3.92 -13.80
N THR A 93 10.69 3.77 -15.09
CA THR A 93 11.48 2.91 -16.00
C THR A 93 12.91 3.44 -16.17
N ALA A 94 13.06 4.75 -16.37
CA ALA A 94 14.36 5.39 -16.52
C ALA A 94 15.19 5.34 -15.23
N SER A 95 14.58 5.64 -14.07
CA SER A 95 15.27 5.54 -12.78
C SER A 95 15.64 4.11 -12.42
N SER A 96 14.84 3.11 -12.81
CA SER A 96 15.22 1.69 -12.69
C SER A 96 16.45 1.36 -13.55
N ALA A 97 16.50 1.86 -14.79
CA ALA A 97 17.70 1.70 -15.63
C ALA A 97 18.93 2.36 -15.01
N LEU A 98 18.79 3.55 -14.43
CA LEU A 98 19.86 4.23 -13.71
C LEU A 98 20.31 3.42 -12.48
N ALA A 99 19.37 2.85 -11.71
CA ALA A 99 19.69 1.99 -10.57
C ALA A 99 20.51 0.75 -11.00
N GLY A 100 20.14 0.10 -12.11
CA GLY A 100 20.91 -1.02 -12.67
C GLY A 100 22.29 -0.61 -13.20
N LEU A 101 22.46 0.65 -13.63
CA LEU A 101 23.74 1.20 -14.09
C LEU A 101 24.64 1.70 -12.95
N ALA A 102 24.13 1.79 -11.72
CA ALA A 102 24.77 2.49 -10.61
C ALA A 102 26.22 2.01 -10.35
N PRO A 103 27.23 2.89 -10.44
CA PRO A 103 28.62 2.53 -10.15
C PRO A 103 28.94 2.58 -8.65
N THR A 104 28.13 3.31 -7.87
CA THR A 104 28.36 3.53 -6.43
C THR A 104 27.04 3.46 -5.66
N VAL A 105 27.13 3.20 -4.36
CA VAL A 105 25.97 3.17 -3.45
C VAL A 105 25.23 4.50 -3.43
N ALA A 106 25.94 5.62 -3.40
CA ALA A 106 25.32 6.94 -3.40
C ALA A 106 24.50 7.19 -4.68
N PHE A 107 25.03 6.77 -5.83
CA PHE A 107 24.30 6.85 -7.10
C PHE A 107 23.04 5.98 -7.06
N LEU A 108 23.15 4.75 -6.55
CA LEU A 108 22.02 3.84 -6.40
C LEU A 108 20.95 4.44 -5.47
N VAL A 109 21.33 5.03 -4.35
CA VAL A 109 20.41 5.72 -3.42
C VAL A 109 19.66 6.84 -4.13
N VAL A 110 20.34 7.71 -4.90
CA VAL A 110 19.68 8.79 -5.66
C VAL A 110 18.72 8.22 -6.70
N ALA A 111 19.13 7.20 -7.45
CA ALA A 111 18.26 6.54 -8.41
C ALA A 111 17.00 5.96 -7.73
N ARG A 112 17.15 5.36 -6.55
CA ARG A 112 16.03 4.83 -5.74
C ARG A 112 15.12 5.90 -5.19
N LEU A 113 15.64 7.06 -4.78
CA LEU A 113 14.83 8.21 -4.37
C LEU A 113 13.96 8.69 -5.54
N VAL A 114 14.53 8.80 -6.74
CA VAL A 114 13.78 9.19 -7.94
C VAL A 114 12.74 8.11 -8.31
N GLN A 115 13.11 6.83 -8.20
CA GLN A 115 12.23 5.71 -8.51
C GLN A 115 11.05 5.62 -7.53
N GLY A 116 11.28 5.90 -6.24
CA GLY A 116 10.24 5.99 -5.22
C GLY A 116 9.24 7.10 -5.52
N ALA A 117 9.73 8.30 -5.83
CA ALA A 117 8.89 9.40 -6.31
C ALA A 117 8.05 9.00 -7.53
N ALA A 118 8.65 8.31 -8.51
CA ALA A 118 7.94 7.84 -9.70
C ALA A 118 6.83 6.82 -9.39
N GLY A 119 7.10 5.87 -8.48
CA GLY A 119 6.09 4.94 -7.97
C GLY A 119 4.94 5.66 -7.23
N GLY A 120 5.27 6.69 -6.46
CA GLY A 120 4.31 7.56 -5.79
C GLY A 120 3.43 8.36 -6.77
N ILE A 121 3.98 8.72 -7.94
CA ILE A 121 3.21 9.36 -9.02
C ILE A 121 2.20 8.39 -9.64
N LEU A 122 2.63 7.16 -9.91
CA LEU A 122 1.84 6.14 -10.61
C LEU A 122 0.64 5.64 -9.80
N THR A 123 0.85 5.34 -8.53
CA THR A 123 -0.10 4.63 -7.68
C THR A 123 -1.49 5.30 -7.57
N PRO A 124 -1.61 6.62 -7.31
CA PRO A 124 -2.92 7.28 -7.26
C PRO A 124 -3.60 7.34 -8.63
N GLN A 125 -2.84 7.35 -9.73
CA GLN A 125 -3.43 7.36 -11.08
C GLN A 125 -4.14 6.06 -11.40
N VAL A 126 -3.62 4.91 -10.93
CA VAL A 126 -4.28 3.61 -11.12
C VAL A 126 -5.68 3.62 -10.48
N ALA A 127 -5.79 4.07 -9.23
CA ALA A 127 -7.08 4.18 -8.55
C ALA A 127 -8.01 5.19 -9.23
N GLY A 128 -7.47 6.35 -9.65
CA GLY A 128 -8.21 7.37 -10.38
C GLY A 128 -8.75 6.88 -11.73
N LEU A 129 -7.95 6.16 -12.50
CA LEU A 129 -8.36 5.55 -13.78
C LEU A 129 -9.39 4.45 -13.56
N ILE A 130 -9.30 3.67 -12.48
CA ILE A 130 -10.37 2.71 -12.11
C ILE A 130 -11.69 3.44 -11.86
N GLN A 131 -11.66 4.57 -11.15
CA GLN A 131 -12.85 5.38 -10.86
C GLN A 131 -13.47 5.99 -12.12
N GLU A 132 -12.63 6.42 -13.06
CA GLU A 132 -13.05 6.99 -14.33
C GLU A 132 -13.61 5.94 -15.30
N LEU A 133 -12.97 4.78 -15.41
CA LEU A 133 -13.31 3.74 -16.37
C LEU A 133 -14.45 2.83 -15.91
N PHE A 134 -14.65 2.66 -14.60
CA PHE A 134 -15.59 1.67 -14.07
C PHE A 134 -16.57 2.27 -13.05
N GLY A 135 -17.84 1.88 -13.19
CA GLY A 135 -18.91 2.16 -12.24
C GLY A 135 -19.51 0.88 -11.64
N GLY A 136 -20.22 1.03 -10.52
CA GLY A 136 -21.00 -0.03 -9.88
C GLY A 136 -20.20 -1.34 -9.66
N ALA A 137 -20.78 -2.47 -10.06
CA ALA A 137 -20.17 -3.78 -9.87
C ALA A 137 -18.88 -4.00 -10.68
N ALA A 138 -18.68 -3.27 -11.78
CA ALA A 138 -17.44 -3.38 -12.56
C ALA A 138 -16.26 -2.74 -11.81
N ARG A 139 -16.50 -1.66 -11.06
CA ARG A 139 -15.49 -0.99 -10.23
C ARG A 139 -14.97 -1.89 -9.12
N GLY A 140 -15.85 -2.60 -8.43
CA GLY A 140 -15.46 -3.60 -7.44
C GLY A 140 -14.55 -4.67 -8.02
N ARG A 141 -14.86 -5.18 -9.22
CA ARG A 141 -14.01 -6.17 -9.91
C ARG A 141 -12.64 -5.60 -10.29
N ALA A 142 -12.58 -4.34 -10.71
CA ALA A 142 -11.33 -3.68 -11.04
C ALA A 142 -10.41 -3.49 -9.81
N PHE A 143 -10.96 -3.04 -8.67
CA PHE A 143 -10.19 -2.99 -7.42
C PHE A 143 -9.83 -4.37 -6.88
N GLY A 144 -10.69 -5.38 -7.08
CA GLY A 144 -10.36 -6.76 -6.76
C GLY A 144 -9.18 -7.30 -7.58
N ALA A 145 -9.12 -6.95 -8.87
CA ALA A 145 -7.98 -7.29 -9.73
C ALA A 145 -6.70 -6.56 -9.29
N LEU A 146 -6.79 -5.28 -8.88
CA LEU A 146 -5.68 -4.55 -8.30
C LEU A 146 -5.17 -5.21 -7.01
N GLY A 147 -6.06 -5.58 -6.09
CA GLY A 147 -5.70 -6.30 -4.88
C GLY A 147 -5.07 -7.67 -5.15
N ALA A 148 -5.56 -8.39 -6.16
CA ALA A 148 -4.97 -9.65 -6.60
C ALA A 148 -3.54 -9.46 -7.13
N VAL A 149 -3.32 -8.44 -7.96
CA VAL A 149 -2.00 -8.07 -8.47
C VAL A 149 -1.04 -7.71 -7.34
N ILE A 150 -1.51 -6.98 -6.33
CA ILE A 150 -0.72 -6.65 -5.14
C ILE A 150 -0.24 -7.94 -4.45
N GLY A 151 -1.16 -8.88 -4.18
CA GLY A 151 -0.82 -10.17 -3.55
C GLY A 151 0.17 -10.99 -4.39
N VAL A 152 -0.05 -11.09 -5.70
CA VAL A 152 0.85 -11.84 -6.60
C VAL A 152 2.23 -11.18 -6.67
N ALA A 153 2.31 -9.85 -6.79
CA ALA A 153 3.59 -9.14 -6.83
C ALA A 153 4.43 -9.39 -5.58
N THR A 154 3.81 -9.37 -4.40
CA THR A 154 4.49 -9.65 -3.13
C THR A 154 4.99 -11.10 -3.03
N ALA A 155 4.24 -12.08 -3.55
CA ALA A 155 4.65 -13.48 -3.53
C ALA A 155 5.75 -13.81 -4.56
N VAL A 156 5.63 -13.24 -5.76
CA VAL A 156 6.51 -13.53 -6.90
C VAL A 156 7.86 -12.81 -6.80
N GLY A 157 7.90 -11.64 -6.14
CA GLY A 157 9.11 -10.84 -5.99
C GLY A 157 10.34 -11.62 -5.52
N PRO A 158 10.31 -12.30 -4.36
CA PRO A 158 11.48 -13.02 -3.88
C PRO A 158 11.94 -14.13 -4.83
N MET A 159 11.00 -14.81 -5.48
CA MET A 159 11.28 -15.90 -6.42
C MET A 159 11.98 -15.39 -7.68
N VAL A 160 11.45 -14.32 -8.28
CA VAL A 160 12.04 -13.70 -9.47
C VAL A 160 13.38 -13.07 -9.13
N GLY A 161 13.50 -12.40 -7.99
CA GLY A 161 14.77 -11.81 -7.54
C GLY A 161 15.87 -12.82 -7.32
N GLY A 162 15.57 -13.89 -6.57
CA GLY A 162 16.52 -14.98 -6.36
C GLY A 162 16.96 -15.63 -7.68
N ALA A 163 16.02 -15.87 -8.60
CA ALA A 163 16.33 -16.45 -9.91
C ALA A 163 17.20 -15.53 -10.77
N LEU A 164 16.89 -14.22 -10.82
CA LEU A 164 17.70 -13.24 -11.57
C LEU A 164 19.13 -13.16 -11.04
N ILE A 165 19.30 -13.11 -9.72
CA ILE A 165 20.62 -13.06 -9.08
C ILE A 165 21.39 -14.36 -9.36
N ALA A 166 20.72 -15.52 -9.24
CA ALA A 166 21.34 -16.82 -9.50
C ALA A 166 21.81 -16.97 -10.96
N LEU A 167 21.02 -16.48 -11.93
CA LEU A 167 21.36 -16.58 -13.36
C LEU A 167 22.47 -15.62 -13.79
N ALA A 168 22.52 -14.43 -13.21
CA ALA A 168 23.47 -13.38 -13.60
C ALA A 168 24.75 -13.32 -12.75
N GLY A 169 24.86 -14.19 -11.75
CA GLY A 169 26.05 -14.34 -10.91
C GLY A 169 26.11 -13.39 -9.70
N PRO A 170 27.01 -13.67 -8.73
CA PRO A 170 27.02 -13.01 -7.43
C PRO A 170 27.38 -11.51 -7.49
N GLU A 171 28.29 -11.11 -8.37
CA GLU A 171 28.82 -9.74 -8.41
C GLU A 171 27.91 -8.73 -9.12
N GLN A 172 27.23 -9.14 -10.21
CA GLN A 172 26.40 -8.25 -11.03
C GLN A 172 24.93 -8.66 -11.08
N GLY A 173 24.53 -9.76 -10.41
CA GLY A 173 23.17 -10.26 -10.43
C GLY A 173 22.14 -9.27 -9.89
N TRP A 174 22.51 -8.46 -8.91
CA TRP A 174 21.64 -7.42 -8.37
C TRP A 174 21.30 -6.32 -9.40
N ARG A 175 22.10 -6.10 -10.45
CA ARG A 175 21.77 -5.09 -11.48
C ARG A 175 20.55 -5.50 -12.30
N TRP A 176 20.41 -6.81 -12.55
CA TRP A 176 19.30 -7.38 -13.34
C TRP A 176 17.94 -7.28 -12.66
N VAL A 177 17.94 -7.20 -11.33
CA VAL A 177 16.75 -6.88 -10.52
C VAL A 177 16.13 -5.53 -10.91
N PHE A 178 16.95 -4.57 -11.34
CA PHE A 178 16.45 -3.30 -11.83
C PHE A 178 16.13 -3.35 -13.33
N TYR A 179 16.98 -4.00 -14.13
CA TYR A 179 16.77 -4.09 -15.57
C TYR A 179 15.52 -4.85 -15.99
N VAL A 180 15.00 -5.76 -15.15
CA VAL A 180 13.74 -6.47 -15.42
C VAL A 180 12.54 -5.52 -15.63
N ASN A 181 12.58 -4.33 -15.02
CA ASN A 181 11.52 -3.34 -15.17
C ASN A 181 11.55 -2.62 -16.53
N ILE A 182 12.70 -2.57 -17.21
CA ILE A 182 12.87 -1.82 -18.46
C ILE A 182 11.98 -2.35 -19.59
N PRO A 183 12.04 -3.63 -19.99
CA PRO A 183 11.22 -4.14 -21.09
C PRO A 183 9.73 -4.02 -20.76
N VAL A 184 9.35 -4.30 -19.50
CA VAL A 184 7.96 -4.20 -19.04
C VAL A 184 7.47 -2.75 -19.10
N GLY A 185 8.26 -1.80 -18.59
CA GLY A 185 7.96 -0.38 -18.58
C GLY A 185 7.86 0.20 -19.98
N ALA A 186 8.76 -0.17 -20.89
CA ALA A 186 8.74 0.26 -22.29
C ALA A 186 7.47 -0.20 -23.02
N VAL A 187 7.11 -1.49 -22.89
CA VAL A 187 5.86 -2.03 -23.46
C VAL A 187 4.64 -1.36 -22.83
N ALA A 188 4.62 -1.21 -21.50
CA ALA A 188 3.53 -0.56 -20.79
C ALA A 188 3.35 0.91 -21.19
N LEU A 189 4.43 1.65 -21.49
CA LEU A 189 4.36 3.03 -22.00
C LEU A 189 3.67 3.11 -23.36
N VAL A 190 4.06 2.23 -24.30
CA VAL A 190 3.45 2.18 -25.63
C VAL A 190 1.97 1.80 -25.52
N LEU A 191 1.64 0.81 -24.70
CA LEU A 191 0.27 0.39 -24.46
C LEU A 191 -0.55 1.47 -23.73
N ALA A 192 0.04 2.17 -22.76
CA ALA A 192 -0.61 3.27 -22.06
C ALA A 192 -0.98 4.41 -23.03
N TRP A 193 -0.07 4.75 -23.94
CA TRP A 193 -0.32 5.74 -24.98
C TRP A 193 -1.46 5.34 -25.93
N ARG A 194 -1.60 4.05 -26.25
CA ARG A 194 -2.67 3.59 -27.15
C ARG A 194 -4.01 3.40 -26.45
N LEU A 195 -3.98 2.89 -25.22
CA LEU A 195 -5.17 2.33 -24.55
C LEU A 195 -5.75 3.23 -23.46
N LEU A 196 -5.00 4.20 -22.89
CA LEU A 196 -5.55 5.08 -21.86
C LEU A 196 -6.36 6.25 -22.46
N PRO A 197 -7.41 6.71 -21.76
CA PRO A 197 -8.23 7.84 -22.20
C PRO A 197 -7.39 9.05 -22.54
N ALA A 198 -7.72 9.73 -23.65
CA ALA A 198 -7.06 10.97 -24.00
C ALA A 198 -7.26 12.01 -22.89
N PRO A 199 -6.32 12.96 -22.71
CA PRO A 199 -6.51 14.06 -21.76
C PRO A 199 -7.82 14.82 -22.06
N ALA A 200 -8.78 14.78 -21.15
CA ALA A 200 -9.92 15.69 -21.21
C ALA A 200 -9.45 17.04 -20.64
N TYR A 201 -9.31 18.04 -21.51
CA TYR A 201 -8.93 19.39 -21.09
C TYR A 201 -10.16 20.10 -20.49
N GLY A 202 -10.36 19.95 -19.18
CA GLY A 202 -11.36 20.70 -18.41
C GLY A 202 -10.81 21.99 -17.80
N GLU A 203 -11.61 22.66 -16.96
CA GLU A 203 -11.13 23.78 -16.14
C GLU A 203 -9.91 23.33 -15.32
N ARG A 204 -8.77 23.98 -15.57
CA ARG A 204 -7.52 23.74 -14.86
C ARG A 204 -7.73 24.12 -13.39
N GLN A 205 -7.97 23.14 -12.52
CA GLN A 205 -8.00 23.40 -11.09
C GLN A 205 -6.59 23.79 -10.63
N GLY A 206 -6.49 24.81 -9.79
CA GLY A 206 -5.21 25.28 -9.25
C GLY A 206 -4.50 24.17 -8.46
N LEU A 207 -3.17 24.16 -8.53
CA LEU A 207 -2.35 23.41 -7.58
C LEU A 207 -2.27 24.21 -6.28
N ASP A 208 -2.11 23.52 -5.15
CA ASP A 208 -1.83 24.12 -3.85
C ASP A 208 -0.41 23.76 -3.39
N PRO A 209 0.62 24.55 -3.79
CA PRO A 209 2.00 24.28 -3.42
C PRO A 209 2.23 24.31 -1.92
N LEU A 210 1.49 25.14 -1.18
CA LEU A 210 1.62 25.23 0.27
C LEU A 210 1.02 23.99 0.93
N GLY A 211 -0.15 23.55 0.48
CA GLY A 211 -0.74 22.27 0.91
C GLY A 211 0.20 21.09 0.64
N VAL A 212 0.84 21.06 -0.53
CA VAL A 212 1.83 20.03 -0.89
C VAL A 212 3.01 20.05 0.08
N LEU A 213 3.55 21.24 0.37
CA LEU A 213 4.68 21.39 1.28
C LEU A 213 4.33 20.97 2.71
N LEU A 214 3.18 21.42 3.23
CA LEU A 214 2.74 21.10 4.59
C LEU A 214 2.49 19.61 4.77
N LEU A 215 1.75 19.00 3.84
CA LEU A 215 1.49 17.57 3.87
C LEU A 215 2.76 16.76 3.67
N GLY A 216 3.59 17.16 2.71
CA GLY A 216 4.84 16.47 2.42
C GLY A 216 5.82 16.52 3.58
N ALA A 217 6.04 17.70 4.16
CA ALA A 217 6.86 17.87 5.36
C ALA A 217 6.28 17.08 6.53
N GLY A 218 4.96 17.11 6.74
CA GLY A 218 4.29 16.34 7.77
C GLY A 218 4.53 14.83 7.64
N VAL A 219 4.33 14.28 6.44
CA VAL A 219 4.57 12.86 6.14
C VAL A 219 6.04 12.49 6.31
N VAL A 220 6.98 13.31 5.85
CA VAL A 220 8.42 13.08 6.06
C VAL A 220 8.76 13.09 7.54
N CYS A 221 8.30 14.08 8.30
CA CYS A 221 8.56 14.18 9.74
C CYS A 221 7.99 12.98 10.50
N VAL A 222 6.84 12.45 10.08
CA VAL A 222 6.27 11.22 10.67
C VAL A 222 7.07 9.99 10.26
N LEU A 223 7.41 9.81 8.99
CA LEU A 223 8.01 8.57 8.49
C LEU A 223 9.52 8.46 8.74
N LEU A 224 10.27 9.57 8.62
CA LEU A 224 11.73 9.59 8.70
C LEU A 224 12.30 8.93 9.97
N PRO A 225 11.82 9.23 11.19
CA PRO A 225 12.36 8.60 12.40
C PRO A 225 12.12 7.09 12.48
N LEU A 226 11.02 6.58 11.90
CA LEU A 226 10.77 5.14 11.82
C LEU A 226 11.66 4.47 10.78
N VAL A 227 11.85 5.17 9.66
CA VAL A 227 12.60 4.71 8.51
C VAL A 227 14.12 4.70 8.80
N GLN A 228 14.59 5.58 9.69
CA GLN A 228 15.99 5.74 10.11
C GLN A 228 16.23 5.27 11.55
N GLU A 229 15.35 4.42 12.10
CA GLU A 229 15.37 4.03 13.51
C GLU A 229 16.75 3.56 13.98
N GLN A 230 17.41 2.68 13.21
CA GLN A 230 18.69 2.08 13.55
C GLN A 230 19.90 3.03 13.49
N GLN A 231 19.81 4.15 12.77
CA GLN A 231 20.93 5.08 12.59
C GLN A 231 20.89 6.23 13.59
N TRP A 232 19.69 6.58 14.05
CA TRP A 232 19.51 7.70 14.97
C TRP A 232 19.43 7.16 16.38
N GLU A 233 20.54 7.16 17.10
CA GLU A 233 20.60 6.64 18.47
C GLU A 233 19.82 7.51 19.47
N SER A 234 19.59 8.79 19.16
CA SER A 234 18.88 9.72 20.03
C SER A 234 17.36 9.59 19.92
N ASP A 235 16.70 9.48 21.09
CA ASP A 235 15.24 9.53 21.21
C ASP A 235 14.63 10.88 20.80
N LEU A 236 15.44 11.94 20.66
CA LEU A 236 14.99 13.23 20.16
C LEU A 236 14.39 13.13 18.75
N LYS A 237 14.72 12.08 18.00
CA LYS A 237 14.12 11.80 16.68
C LYS A 237 12.59 11.72 16.72
N TRP A 238 12.01 11.28 17.84
CA TRP A 238 10.57 11.16 18.01
C TRP A 238 9.86 12.52 18.10
N LEU A 239 10.58 13.61 18.38
CA LEU A 239 10.04 14.97 18.27
C LEU A 239 9.62 15.30 16.84
N LEU A 240 10.24 14.67 15.83
CA LEU A 240 9.80 14.82 14.44
C LEU A 240 8.40 14.26 14.22
N VAL A 241 8.00 13.21 14.94
CA VAL A 241 6.62 12.71 14.85
C VAL A 241 5.63 13.76 15.36
N LEU A 242 5.94 14.41 16.49
CA LEU A 242 5.10 15.49 17.03
C LEU A 242 5.04 16.68 16.06
N ALA A 243 6.19 17.09 15.50
CA ALA A 243 6.25 18.14 14.49
C ALA A 243 5.47 17.77 13.22
N GLY A 244 5.57 16.51 12.79
CA GLY A 244 4.85 16.00 11.63
C GLY A 244 3.34 15.98 11.83
N LEU A 245 2.87 15.55 13.01
CA LEU A 245 1.46 15.62 13.40
C LEU A 245 0.96 17.07 13.45
N ALA A 246 1.77 17.99 13.99
CA ALA A 246 1.45 19.41 13.99
C ALA A 246 1.34 19.96 12.55
N LEU A 247 2.27 19.61 11.65
CA LEU A 247 2.23 20.01 10.24
C LEU A 247 0.99 19.45 9.52
N ILE A 248 0.61 18.20 9.78
CA ILE A 248 -0.62 17.60 9.23
C ILE A 248 -1.87 18.31 9.78
N ALA A 249 -1.87 18.71 11.05
CA ALA A 249 -2.97 19.48 11.63
C ALA A 249 -3.06 20.89 11.00
N VAL A 250 -1.93 21.55 10.78
CA VAL A 250 -1.85 22.85 10.07
C VAL A 250 -2.31 22.70 8.62
N PHE A 251 -1.90 21.64 7.93
CA PHE A 251 -2.40 21.29 6.60
C PHE A 251 -3.92 21.15 6.59
N ALA A 252 -4.49 20.40 7.54
CA ALA A 252 -5.95 20.23 7.63
C ALA A 252 -6.68 21.55 7.91
N ALA A 253 -6.08 22.48 8.65
CA ALA A 253 -6.61 23.82 8.87
C ALA A 253 -6.48 24.70 7.61
N TRP A 254 -5.36 24.60 6.89
CA TRP A 254 -5.08 25.30 5.64
C TRP A 254 -6.07 24.91 4.54
N GLU A 255 -6.31 23.62 4.35
CA GLU A 255 -7.24 23.07 3.36
C GLU A 255 -8.67 23.60 3.51
N ARG A 256 -9.07 24.04 4.71
CA ARG A 256 -10.39 24.68 4.93
C ARG A 256 -10.50 26.07 4.29
N ARG A 257 -9.37 26.74 4.07
CA ARG A 257 -9.29 28.13 3.58
C ARG A 257 -8.68 28.23 2.18
N ALA A 258 -8.03 27.17 1.70
CA ALA A 258 -7.41 27.14 0.39
C ALA A 258 -8.43 27.36 -0.74
N ARG A 259 -8.06 28.15 -1.76
CA ARG A 259 -8.91 28.42 -2.93
C ARG A 259 -9.04 27.20 -3.85
N SER A 260 -8.02 26.35 -3.89
CA SER A 260 -7.99 25.12 -4.67
C SER A 260 -7.40 23.99 -3.81
N PRO A 261 -8.14 23.52 -2.79
CA PRO A 261 -7.67 22.53 -1.82
C PRO A 261 -7.14 21.28 -2.52
N MET A 262 -6.06 20.67 -2.00
CA MET A 262 -5.61 19.36 -2.46
C MET A 262 -6.63 18.28 -2.17
N VAL A 263 -7.33 18.42 -1.04
CA VAL A 263 -8.30 17.47 -0.50
C VAL A 263 -9.53 18.23 -0.07
N ARG A 264 -10.64 18.05 -0.80
CA ARG A 264 -11.91 18.60 -0.35
C ARG A 264 -12.34 17.90 0.93
N LEU A 265 -12.19 18.56 2.07
CA LEU A 265 -12.57 18.02 3.37
C LEU A 265 -14.07 17.69 3.47
N ALA A 266 -14.89 18.25 2.58
CA ALA A 266 -16.29 17.87 2.40
C ALA A 266 -16.47 16.37 2.08
N LEU A 267 -15.45 15.69 1.53
CA LEU A 267 -15.48 14.24 1.33
C LEU A 267 -15.67 13.47 2.65
N PHE A 268 -15.13 13.96 3.77
CA PHE A 268 -15.34 13.36 5.09
C PHE A 268 -16.77 13.53 5.63
N ARG A 269 -17.62 14.33 4.97
CA ARG A 269 -19.07 14.34 5.24
C ARG A 269 -19.73 13.08 4.70
N PHE A 270 -19.17 12.45 3.66
CA PHE A 270 -19.59 11.11 3.25
C PHE A 270 -19.12 10.13 4.31
N ARG A 271 -20.10 9.52 5.00
CA ARG A 271 -19.83 8.53 6.03
C ARG A 271 -19.00 7.36 5.50
N SER A 272 -19.29 6.94 4.26
CA SER A 272 -18.53 5.89 3.55
C SER A 272 -17.04 6.20 3.51
N TYR A 273 -16.70 7.44 3.17
CA TYR A 273 -15.33 7.91 3.04
C TYR A 273 -14.65 8.05 4.40
N ALA A 274 -15.31 8.65 5.39
CA ALA A 274 -14.75 8.86 6.72
C ALA A 274 -14.46 7.54 7.45
N LEU A 275 -15.46 6.64 7.52
CA LEU A 275 -15.28 5.34 8.18
C LEU A 275 -14.38 4.41 7.37
N GLY A 276 -14.46 4.43 6.04
CA GLY A 276 -13.57 3.66 5.19
C GLY A 276 -12.09 4.05 5.33
N THR A 277 -11.82 5.35 5.49
CA THR A 277 -10.47 5.86 5.77
C THR A 277 -10.00 5.47 7.18
N ALA A 278 -10.88 5.52 8.18
CA ALA A 278 -10.55 5.08 9.54
C ALA A 278 -10.25 3.57 9.59
N ILE A 279 -11.06 2.74 8.91
CA ILE A 279 -10.83 1.30 8.76
C ILE A 279 -9.46 1.07 8.10
N ALA A 280 -9.16 1.79 7.01
CA ALA A 280 -7.87 1.64 6.32
C ALA A 280 -6.68 2.00 7.23
N LEU A 281 -6.75 3.09 7.99
CA LEU A 281 -5.70 3.50 8.92
C LEU A 281 -5.47 2.44 10.01
N LEU A 282 -6.54 2.03 10.71
CA LEU A 282 -6.46 1.06 11.82
C LEU A 282 -6.02 -0.32 11.32
N TYR A 283 -6.55 -0.76 10.18
CA TYR A 283 -6.21 -2.05 9.59
C TYR A 283 -4.74 -2.10 9.17
N PHE A 284 -4.25 -1.07 8.47
CA PHE A 284 -2.86 -1.05 8.01
C PHE A 284 -1.84 -0.91 9.14
N ALA A 285 -2.25 -0.35 10.29
CA ALA A 285 -1.43 -0.38 11.50
C ALA A 285 -1.14 -1.82 11.97
N GLY A 286 -2.13 -2.70 12.00
CA GLY A 286 -1.91 -4.11 12.33
C GLY A 286 -1.26 -4.90 11.18
N PHE A 287 -1.72 -4.67 9.95
CA PHE A 287 -1.31 -5.44 8.77
C PHE A 287 0.17 -5.31 8.43
N THR A 288 0.76 -4.12 8.50
CA THR A 288 2.19 -3.99 8.15
C THR A 288 3.07 -4.47 9.30
N ALA A 289 2.63 -4.24 10.54
CA ALA A 289 3.34 -4.65 11.74
C ALA A 289 3.49 -6.18 11.86
N ILE A 290 2.47 -6.97 11.45
CA ILE A 290 2.58 -8.44 11.50
C ILE A 290 3.78 -8.95 10.69
N PHE A 291 4.02 -8.41 9.48
CA PHE A 291 5.16 -8.82 8.67
C PHE A 291 6.49 -8.39 9.29
N PHE A 292 6.53 -7.21 9.91
CA PHE A 292 7.72 -6.73 10.60
C PHE A 292 8.15 -7.69 11.72
N ILE A 293 7.28 -7.95 12.71
CA ILE A 293 7.64 -8.82 13.83
C ILE A 293 7.76 -10.30 13.44
N LEU A 294 7.03 -10.75 12.41
CA LEU A 294 7.17 -12.12 11.90
C LEU A 294 8.53 -12.31 11.20
N THR A 295 9.00 -11.30 10.46
CA THR A 295 10.33 -11.32 9.86
C THR A 295 11.41 -11.43 10.93
N LEU A 296 11.33 -10.59 11.97
CA LEU A 296 12.27 -10.63 13.10
C LEU A 296 12.24 -11.99 13.81
N TYR A 297 11.05 -12.53 14.09
CA TYR A 297 10.89 -13.82 14.74
C TYR A 297 11.51 -14.96 13.91
N LEU A 298 11.23 -15.03 12.60
CA LEU A 298 11.75 -16.09 11.74
C LEU A 298 13.26 -15.96 11.51
N GLN A 299 13.76 -14.76 11.20
CA GLN A 299 15.17 -14.58 10.83
C GLN A 299 16.06 -14.46 12.07
N SER A 300 15.78 -13.50 12.95
CA SER A 300 16.62 -13.23 14.12
C SER A 300 16.34 -14.23 15.25
N GLY A 301 15.09 -14.67 15.41
CA GLY A 301 14.72 -15.62 16.46
C GLY A 301 14.97 -17.09 16.11
N LEU A 302 14.67 -17.50 14.87
CA LEU A 302 14.77 -18.90 14.43
C LEU A 302 15.88 -19.16 13.40
N GLY A 303 16.65 -18.14 13.00
CA GLY A 303 17.77 -18.30 12.07
C GLY A 303 17.35 -18.63 10.63
N TYR A 304 16.10 -18.39 10.24
CA TYR A 304 15.68 -18.58 8.86
C TYR A 304 16.45 -17.63 7.93
N SER A 305 16.83 -18.13 6.75
CA SER A 305 17.30 -17.25 5.68
C SER A 305 16.17 -16.29 5.26
N ALA A 306 16.54 -15.14 4.67
CA ALA A 306 15.57 -14.18 4.14
C ALA A 306 14.60 -14.84 3.14
N LEU A 307 15.10 -15.76 2.30
CA LEU A 307 14.29 -16.53 1.36
C LEU A 307 13.31 -17.47 2.09
N GLY A 308 13.77 -18.18 3.11
CA GLY A 308 12.94 -19.06 3.93
C GLY A 308 11.82 -18.30 4.66
N ALA A 309 12.14 -17.13 5.22
CA ALA A 309 11.13 -16.26 5.85
C ALA A 309 10.09 -15.75 4.83
N GLY A 310 10.52 -15.38 3.62
CA GLY A 310 9.62 -15.00 2.53
C GLY A 310 8.67 -16.14 2.12
N PHE A 311 9.18 -17.38 2.01
CA PHE A 311 8.36 -18.55 1.73
C PHE A 311 7.33 -18.81 2.84
N ALA A 312 7.72 -18.68 4.11
CA ALA A 312 6.80 -18.83 5.23
C ALA A 312 5.64 -17.81 5.20
N MET A 313 5.86 -16.63 4.61
CA MET A 313 4.83 -15.57 4.47
C MET A 313 3.98 -15.71 3.20
N THR A 314 4.38 -16.54 2.24
CA THR A 314 3.70 -16.72 0.96
C THR A 314 2.21 -17.14 1.09
N PRO A 315 1.81 -18.03 2.03
CA PRO A 315 0.41 -18.38 2.21
C PRO A 315 -0.49 -17.16 2.47
N PHE A 316 0.01 -16.16 3.20
CA PHE A 316 -0.73 -14.92 3.40
C PHE A 316 -0.96 -14.16 2.08
N ALA A 317 0.10 -14.00 1.28
CA ALA A 317 0.03 -13.29 0.00
C ALA A 317 -0.94 -13.98 -0.98
N VAL A 318 -0.88 -15.32 -1.04
CA VAL A 318 -1.81 -16.15 -1.82
C VAL A 318 -3.25 -15.93 -1.33
N GLY A 319 -3.50 -16.04 -0.02
CA GLY A 319 -4.81 -15.80 0.57
C GLY A 319 -5.34 -14.40 0.24
N SER A 320 -4.51 -13.37 0.39
CA SER A 320 -4.88 -11.98 0.10
C SER A 320 -5.23 -11.75 -1.37
N GLY A 321 -4.48 -12.37 -2.28
CA GLY A 321 -4.80 -12.32 -3.70
C GLY A 321 -6.15 -12.97 -4.03
N LEU A 322 -6.39 -14.18 -3.51
CA LEU A 322 -7.64 -14.91 -3.68
C LEU A 322 -8.82 -14.16 -3.06
N GLY A 323 -8.66 -13.68 -1.83
CA GLY A 323 -9.64 -12.89 -1.09
C GLY A 323 -9.98 -11.59 -1.81
N SER A 324 -8.99 -10.88 -2.37
CA SER A 324 -9.21 -9.66 -3.15
C SER A 324 -9.99 -9.91 -4.43
N ALA A 325 -9.63 -10.97 -5.17
CA ALA A 325 -10.31 -11.34 -6.41
C ALA A 325 -11.78 -11.74 -6.16
N ALA A 326 -12.03 -12.56 -5.13
CA ALA A 326 -13.38 -12.94 -4.72
C ALA A 326 -14.15 -11.71 -4.19
N GLY A 327 -13.52 -10.92 -3.34
CA GLY A 327 -14.12 -9.77 -2.68
C GLY A 327 -14.56 -8.71 -3.67
N GLY A 328 -13.75 -8.40 -4.67
CA GLY A 328 -14.10 -7.44 -5.72
C GLY A 328 -15.30 -7.88 -6.58
N ARG A 329 -15.53 -9.19 -6.76
CA ARG A 329 -16.70 -9.70 -7.48
C ARG A 329 -17.98 -9.60 -6.65
N ILE A 330 -17.86 -9.81 -5.34
CA ILE A 330 -19.02 -9.97 -4.43
C ILE A 330 -19.39 -8.64 -3.75
N VAL A 331 -18.47 -7.68 -3.64
CA VAL A 331 -18.66 -6.40 -2.90
C VAL A 331 -19.90 -5.64 -3.35
N ALA A 332 -20.27 -5.70 -4.63
CA ALA A 332 -21.46 -5.03 -5.14
C ALA A 332 -22.78 -5.58 -4.54
N ARG A 333 -22.78 -6.85 -4.12
CA ARG A 333 -23.93 -7.51 -3.48
C ARG A 333 -23.83 -7.49 -1.96
N ALA A 334 -22.66 -7.86 -1.42
CA ALA A 334 -22.46 -8.00 0.02
C ALA A 334 -22.19 -6.68 0.76
N GLY A 335 -21.72 -5.64 0.05
CA GLY A 335 -21.43 -4.33 0.62
C GLY A 335 -20.48 -4.40 1.83
N ARG A 336 -20.78 -3.59 2.85
CA ARG A 336 -19.94 -3.45 4.06
C ARG A 336 -19.85 -4.71 4.91
N ALA A 337 -20.79 -5.65 4.79
CA ALA A 337 -20.74 -6.93 5.51
C ALA A 337 -19.52 -7.77 5.10
N LEU A 338 -19.04 -7.59 3.88
CA LEU A 338 -17.84 -8.27 3.37
C LEU A 338 -16.57 -7.82 4.10
N VAL A 339 -16.44 -6.52 4.40
CA VAL A 339 -15.32 -5.97 5.16
C VAL A 339 -15.32 -6.50 6.59
N VAL A 340 -16.50 -6.59 7.22
CA VAL A 340 -16.67 -7.18 8.56
C VAL A 340 -16.25 -8.65 8.55
N ALA A 341 -16.73 -9.44 7.58
CA ALA A 341 -16.33 -10.84 7.44
C ALA A 341 -14.81 -10.99 7.22
N GLY A 342 -14.22 -10.13 6.39
CA GLY A 342 -12.77 -10.10 6.17
C GLY A 342 -11.99 -9.82 7.47
N LEU A 343 -12.41 -8.82 8.25
CA LEU A 343 -11.78 -8.49 9.54
C LEU A 343 -11.92 -9.62 10.57
N LEU A 344 -13.06 -10.32 10.61
CA LEU A 344 -13.23 -11.52 11.45
C LEU A 344 -12.29 -12.65 11.03
N LEU A 345 -12.11 -12.89 9.73
CA LEU A 345 -11.14 -13.87 9.22
C LEU A 345 -9.70 -13.47 9.54
N VAL A 346 -9.35 -12.18 9.49
CA VAL A 346 -8.03 -11.70 9.91
C VAL A 346 -7.83 -11.97 11.40
N LEU A 347 -8.80 -11.62 12.27
CA LEU A 347 -8.71 -11.91 13.70
C LEU A 347 -8.55 -13.41 13.99
N ALA A 348 -9.35 -14.25 13.32
CA ALA A 348 -9.26 -15.70 13.47
C ALA A 348 -7.90 -16.24 13.00
N GLY A 349 -7.43 -15.81 11.83
CA GLY A 349 -6.15 -16.25 11.28
C GLY A 349 -4.96 -15.79 12.12
N VAL A 350 -4.91 -14.51 12.53
CA VAL A 350 -3.85 -13.98 13.39
C VAL A 350 -3.90 -14.59 14.79
N GLY A 351 -5.10 -14.81 15.35
CA GLY A 351 -5.28 -15.54 16.61
C GLY A 351 -4.82 -16.99 16.51
N ALA A 352 -5.06 -17.65 15.37
CA ALA A 352 -4.55 -19.00 15.12
C ALA A 352 -3.03 -19.02 14.92
N VAL A 353 -2.41 -17.98 14.34
CA VAL A 353 -0.94 -17.82 14.32
C VAL A 353 -0.41 -17.71 15.76
N TRP A 354 -1.04 -16.90 16.60
CA TRP A 354 -0.66 -16.77 18.01
C TRP A 354 -0.72 -18.12 18.73
N LEU A 355 -1.78 -18.90 18.51
CA LEU A 355 -1.93 -20.23 19.08
C LEU A 355 -0.89 -21.22 18.52
N ALA A 356 -0.64 -21.19 17.22
CA ALA A 356 0.34 -22.07 16.58
C ALA A 356 1.75 -21.85 17.14
N VAL A 357 2.16 -20.60 17.34
CA VAL A 357 3.46 -20.27 17.98
C VAL A 357 3.48 -20.66 19.45
N HIS A 358 2.37 -20.52 20.16
CA HIS A 358 2.28 -20.96 21.56
C HIS A 358 2.46 -22.47 21.71
N LEU A 359 1.88 -23.25 20.80
CA LEU A 359 1.93 -24.72 20.84
C LEU A 359 3.23 -25.29 20.26
N HIS A 360 3.82 -24.64 19.25
CA HIS A 360 5.00 -25.12 18.52
C HIS A 360 6.08 -24.04 18.39
N PRO A 361 6.68 -23.56 19.50
CA PRO A 361 7.78 -22.60 19.44
C PRO A 361 9.05 -23.32 18.94
N GLY A 362 9.42 -23.14 17.66
CA GLY A 362 10.65 -23.73 17.12
C GLY A 362 10.66 -23.93 15.61
N GLY A 363 11.54 -24.82 15.13
CA GLY A 363 11.84 -24.98 13.69
C GLY A 363 10.64 -25.35 12.82
N GLY A 364 9.61 -26.02 13.38
CA GLY A 364 8.38 -26.39 12.67
C GLY A 364 7.33 -25.28 12.54
N VAL A 365 7.57 -24.09 13.11
CA VAL A 365 6.56 -23.04 13.21
C VAL A 365 6.06 -22.56 11.84
N ALA A 366 6.92 -22.54 10.82
CA ALA A 366 6.56 -22.09 9.47
C ALA A 366 5.42 -22.93 8.86
N TRP A 367 5.42 -24.23 9.10
CA TRP A 367 4.33 -25.12 8.69
C TRP A 367 3.08 -24.91 9.53
N ALA A 368 3.24 -24.72 10.84
CA ALA A 368 2.13 -24.51 11.77
C ALA A 368 1.37 -23.19 11.48
N ILE A 369 2.06 -22.14 11.04
CA ILE A 369 1.46 -20.84 10.73
C ILE A 369 0.96 -20.73 9.29
N ALA A 370 1.31 -21.65 8.38
CA ALA A 370 0.95 -21.55 6.96
C ALA A 370 -0.57 -21.49 6.72
N GLY A 371 -1.33 -22.41 7.33
CA GLY A 371 -2.80 -22.42 7.26
C GLY A 371 -3.43 -21.16 7.89
N PRO A 372 -3.07 -20.81 9.15
CA PRO A 372 -3.49 -19.55 9.78
C PRO A 372 -3.19 -18.29 8.96
N LEU A 373 -2.01 -18.20 8.35
CA LEU A 373 -1.62 -17.09 7.47
C LEU A 373 -2.45 -17.05 6.20
N LEU A 374 -2.79 -18.20 5.60
CA LEU A 374 -3.70 -18.25 4.45
C LEU A 374 -5.10 -17.72 4.80
N VAL A 375 -5.61 -18.05 5.98
CA VAL A 375 -6.91 -17.55 6.48
C VAL A 375 -6.83 -16.04 6.73
N ALA A 376 -5.79 -15.57 7.42
CA ALA A 376 -5.57 -14.14 7.65
C ALA A 376 -5.42 -13.36 6.35
N GLY A 377 -4.66 -13.91 5.39
CA GLY A 377 -4.51 -13.36 4.04
C GLY A 377 -5.85 -13.28 3.32
N THR A 378 -6.64 -14.34 3.32
CA THR A 378 -7.98 -14.35 2.69
C THR A 378 -8.88 -13.27 3.29
N GLY A 379 -8.88 -13.13 4.61
CA GLY A 379 -9.54 -12.04 5.29
C GLY A 379 -9.03 -10.67 4.83
N SER A 380 -7.70 -10.50 4.74
CA SER A 380 -7.06 -9.27 4.27
C SER A 380 -7.54 -8.85 2.88
N GLY A 381 -7.62 -9.77 1.94
CA GLY A 381 -8.14 -9.49 0.59
C GLY A 381 -9.60 -9.04 0.59
N LEU A 382 -10.42 -9.61 1.48
CA LEU A 382 -11.83 -9.22 1.69
C LEU A 382 -11.98 -7.89 2.43
N VAL A 383 -10.91 -7.36 3.03
CA VAL A 383 -10.87 -6.02 3.63
C VAL A 383 -10.37 -5.00 2.61
N ILE A 384 -9.17 -5.18 2.05
CA ILE A 384 -8.46 -4.14 1.30
C ILE A 384 -9.27 -3.69 0.07
N ALA A 385 -9.56 -4.61 -0.87
CA ALA A 385 -10.24 -4.25 -2.12
C ALA A 385 -11.70 -3.83 -1.91
N PRO A 386 -12.52 -4.53 -1.09
CA PRO A 386 -13.87 -4.08 -0.78
C PRO A 386 -13.92 -2.74 -0.05
N ASN A 387 -13.03 -2.50 0.93
CA ASN A 387 -12.99 -1.22 1.64
C ASN A 387 -12.62 -0.08 0.69
N GLN A 388 -11.61 -0.24 -0.17
CA GLN A 388 -11.30 0.77 -1.20
C GLN A 388 -12.50 1.07 -2.12
N THR A 389 -13.19 0.02 -2.57
CA THR A 389 -14.37 0.16 -3.45
C THR A 389 -15.49 0.95 -2.76
N LEU A 390 -15.80 0.61 -1.50
CA LEU A 390 -16.90 1.21 -0.73
C LEU A 390 -16.55 2.62 -0.23
N THR A 391 -15.29 2.86 0.12
CA THR A 391 -14.80 4.18 0.57
C THR A 391 -14.94 5.20 -0.55
N LEU A 392 -14.60 4.79 -1.77
CA LEU A 392 -14.61 5.66 -2.94
C LEU A 392 -15.90 5.55 -3.77
N SER A 393 -16.97 4.94 -3.26
CA SER A 393 -18.19 4.73 -4.05
C SER A 393 -18.99 6.02 -4.25
N GLU A 394 -19.01 6.89 -3.25
CA GLU A 394 -19.74 8.17 -3.23
C GLU A 394 -18.84 9.36 -3.65
N VAL A 395 -17.55 9.11 -3.89
CA VAL A 395 -16.60 10.14 -4.31
C VAL A 395 -16.81 10.47 -5.79
N PRO A 396 -16.95 11.75 -6.16
CA PRO A 396 -17.01 12.15 -7.56
C PRO A 396 -15.78 11.68 -8.35
N PRO A 397 -15.91 11.15 -9.58
CA PRO A 397 -14.76 10.65 -10.36
C PRO A 397 -13.63 11.68 -10.57
N ALA A 398 -13.99 12.98 -10.63
CA ALA A 398 -13.04 14.08 -10.74
C ALA A 398 -12.12 14.24 -9.52
N GLU A 399 -12.54 13.74 -8.34
CA GLU A 399 -11.78 13.80 -7.08
C GLU A 399 -11.23 12.43 -6.67
N GLY A 400 -11.40 11.41 -7.52
CA GLY A 400 -11.08 10.02 -7.20
C GLY A 400 -9.58 9.80 -6.93
N GLY A 401 -8.69 10.54 -7.58
CA GLY A 401 -7.24 10.43 -7.41
C GLY A 401 -6.78 11.05 -6.09
N SER A 402 -7.20 12.28 -5.79
CA SER A 402 -6.97 12.93 -4.50
C SER A 402 -7.52 12.10 -3.34
N ALA A 403 -8.76 11.61 -3.45
CA ALA A 403 -9.40 10.80 -2.42
C ALA A 403 -8.67 9.47 -2.19
N ALA A 404 -8.28 8.77 -3.26
CA ALA A 404 -7.46 7.57 -3.16
C ALA A 404 -6.08 7.87 -2.55
N GLY A 405 -5.50 9.02 -2.87
CA GLY A 405 -4.21 9.44 -2.30
C GLY A 405 -4.27 9.68 -0.80
N VAL A 406 -5.33 10.32 -0.31
CA VAL A 406 -5.58 10.49 1.14
C VAL A 406 -5.77 9.16 1.83
N LEU A 407 -6.59 8.27 1.23
CA LEU A 407 -6.80 6.93 1.77
C LEU A 407 -5.48 6.17 1.93
N GLN A 408 -4.64 6.17 0.90
CA GLN A 408 -3.32 5.52 0.93
C GLN A 408 -2.35 6.21 1.89
N THR A 409 -2.41 7.53 2.05
CA THR A 409 -1.61 8.24 3.05
C THR A 409 -2.01 7.79 4.46
N GLY A 410 -3.31 7.66 4.73
CA GLY A 410 -3.81 7.08 5.98
C GLY A 410 -3.31 5.65 6.22
N GLN A 411 -3.22 4.82 5.17
CA GLN A 411 -2.63 3.48 5.27
C GLN A 411 -1.14 3.53 5.64
N ARG A 412 -0.37 4.47 5.09
CA ARG A 412 1.06 4.64 5.40
C ARG A 412 1.28 5.15 6.82
N VAL A 413 0.53 6.16 7.24
CA VAL A 413 0.57 6.66 8.63
C VAL A 413 0.16 5.56 9.60
N GLY A 414 -0.93 4.84 9.32
CA GLY A 414 -1.35 3.69 10.10
C GLY A 414 -0.23 2.65 10.23
N SER A 415 0.36 2.24 9.10
CA SER A 415 1.49 1.29 9.06
C SER A 415 2.66 1.74 9.92
N ALA A 416 3.05 3.01 9.84
CA ALA A 416 4.12 3.58 10.63
C ALA A 416 3.81 3.48 12.14
N VAL A 417 2.67 4.03 12.56
CA VAL A 417 2.24 3.99 13.97
C VAL A 417 2.15 2.55 14.48
N GLY A 418 1.63 1.64 13.66
CA GLY A 418 1.52 0.22 13.97
C GLY A 418 2.87 -0.46 14.17
N ILE A 419 3.82 -0.26 13.25
CA ILE A 419 5.18 -0.81 13.39
C ILE A 419 5.84 -0.30 14.67
N ALA A 420 5.74 1.00 14.97
CA ALA A 420 6.33 1.57 16.17
C ALA A 420 5.70 1.00 17.46
N ALA A 421 4.36 0.96 17.55
CA ALA A 421 3.66 0.47 18.74
C ALA A 421 3.89 -1.04 18.97
N VAL A 422 3.81 -1.84 17.90
CA VAL A 422 4.01 -3.29 17.97
C VAL A 422 5.48 -3.62 18.20
N GLY A 423 6.40 -2.90 17.55
CA GLY A 423 7.85 -3.04 17.74
C GLY A 423 8.27 -2.69 19.16
N TYR A 424 7.75 -1.60 19.74
CA TYR A 424 7.99 -1.25 21.13
C TYR A 424 7.62 -2.39 22.08
N VAL A 425 6.41 -2.95 21.94
CA VAL A 425 5.98 -4.08 22.75
C VAL A 425 6.86 -5.31 22.50
N PHE A 426 7.15 -5.62 21.24
CA PHE A 426 8.01 -6.74 20.88
C PHE A 426 9.39 -6.67 21.56
N PHE A 427 10.10 -5.56 21.40
CA PHE A 427 11.44 -5.40 21.98
C PHE A 427 11.42 -5.27 23.51
N ALA A 428 10.40 -4.63 24.08
CA ALA A 428 10.25 -4.56 25.54
C ALA A 428 10.11 -5.96 26.16
N PHE A 429 9.29 -6.82 25.54
CA PHE A 429 9.14 -8.20 25.98
C PHE A 429 10.36 -9.07 25.66
N LEU A 430 11.03 -8.87 24.52
CA LEU A 430 12.25 -9.60 24.18
C LEU A 430 13.35 -9.35 25.22
N SER A 431 13.58 -8.09 25.59
CA SER A 431 14.55 -7.71 26.62
C SER A 431 14.12 -8.20 28.02
N GLY A 432 12.85 -8.02 28.39
CA GLY A 432 12.33 -8.42 29.69
C GLY A 432 12.25 -9.94 29.93
N SER A 433 12.19 -10.73 28.86
CA SER A 433 12.14 -12.20 28.92
C SER A 433 13.52 -12.87 28.79
N GLY A 434 14.60 -12.09 28.67
CA GLY A 434 15.95 -12.64 28.48
C GLY A 434 16.19 -13.23 27.08
N GLY A 435 15.48 -12.75 26.06
CA GLY A 435 15.66 -13.18 24.67
C GLY A 435 14.63 -14.19 24.15
N ASP A 436 13.46 -14.32 24.76
CA ASP A 436 12.38 -15.18 24.24
C ASP A 436 11.66 -14.51 23.06
N TRP A 437 12.17 -14.80 21.86
CA TRP A 437 11.62 -14.33 20.59
C TRP A 437 10.17 -14.78 20.34
N ALA A 438 9.78 -15.96 20.82
CA ALA A 438 8.42 -16.49 20.61
C ALA A 438 7.41 -15.77 21.50
N ALA A 439 7.77 -15.51 22.76
CA ALA A 439 6.97 -14.69 23.65
C ALA A 439 6.86 -13.25 23.15
N ALA A 440 7.98 -12.62 22.74
CA ALA A 440 7.99 -11.28 22.15
C ALA A 440 7.05 -11.18 20.93
N PHE A 441 7.13 -12.15 20.01
CA PHE A 441 6.26 -12.23 18.84
C PHE A 441 4.79 -12.34 19.22
N ARG A 442 4.44 -13.24 20.16
CA ARG A 442 3.07 -13.43 20.64
C ARG A 442 2.48 -12.16 21.27
N HIS A 443 3.26 -11.39 22.04
CA HIS A 443 2.77 -10.14 22.62
C HIS A 443 2.56 -9.06 21.55
N GLY A 444 3.46 -8.99 20.56
CA GLY A 444 3.26 -8.13 19.39
C GLY A 444 1.98 -8.47 18.62
N LEU A 445 1.66 -9.76 18.45
CA LEU A 445 0.41 -10.22 17.84
C LEU A 445 -0.84 -9.78 18.62
N VAL A 446 -0.79 -9.70 19.95
CA VAL A 446 -1.92 -9.20 20.76
C VAL A 446 -2.23 -7.73 20.44
N VAL A 447 -1.19 -6.90 20.27
CA VAL A 447 -1.36 -5.49 19.85
C VAL A 447 -1.98 -5.42 18.45
N ILE A 448 -1.52 -6.26 17.52
CA ILE A 448 -2.08 -6.36 16.17
C ILE A 448 -3.56 -6.76 16.21
N LEU A 449 -3.92 -7.77 17.02
CA LEU A 449 -5.31 -8.18 17.22
C LEU A 449 -6.16 -7.03 17.76
N GLY A 450 -5.64 -6.23 18.69
CA GLY A 450 -6.29 -5.02 19.20
C GLY A 450 -6.57 -3.98 18.10
N LEU A 451 -5.59 -3.72 17.23
CA LEU A 451 -5.72 -2.79 16.10
C LEU A 451 -6.76 -3.28 15.06
N VAL A 452 -6.73 -4.58 14.73
CA VAL A 452 -7.71 -5.20 13.82
C VAL A 452 -9.11 -5.21 14.46
N ALA A 453 -9.22 -5.43 15.77
CA ALA A 453 -10.49 -5.34 16.49
C ALA A 453 -11.05 -3.90 16.50
N ALA A 454 -10.19 -2.89 16.63
CA ALA A 454 -10.60 -1.49 16.49
C ALA A 454 -11.11 -1.19 15.06
N ALA A 455 -10.43 -1.71 14.03
CA ALA A 455 -10.90 -1.62 12.65
C ALA A 455 -12.26 -2.34 12.47
N LEU A 456 -12.45 -3.50 13.12
CA LEU A 456 -13.72 -4.23 13.12
C LEU A 456 -14.84 -3.42 13.78
N ALA A 457 -14.57 -2.75 14.91
CA ALA A 457 -15.53 -1.87 15.55
C ALA A 457 -15.96 -0.73 14.62
N ALA A 458 -15.02 -0.10 13.91
CA ALA A 458 -15.31 0.91 12.90
C ALA A 458 -16.17 0.34 11.75
N ALA A 459 -15.83 -0.85 11.24
CA ALA A 459 -16.58 -1.54 10.18
C ALA A 459 -18.00 -1.96 10.62
N LEU A 460 -18.19 -2.37 11.88
CA LEU A 460 -19.50 -2.68 12.44
C LEU A 460 -20.35 -1.41 12.61
N ALA A 461 -19.76 -0.31 13.09
CA ALA A 461 -20.45 0.97 13.16
C ALA A 461 -20.89 1.44 11.77
N ASP A 462 -20.05 1.23 10.78
CA ASP A 462 -20.29 1.55 9.38
C ASP A 462 -21.44 0.71 8.78
N LEU A 463 -21.40 -0.62 8.96
CA LEU A 463 -22.46 -1.55 8.57
C LEU A 463 -23.79 -1.25 9.26
N ALA A 464 -23.78 -0.96 10.56
CA ALA A 464 -24.99 -0.66 11.32
C ALA A 464 -25.70 0.60 10.78
N ALA A 465 -24.94 1.62 10.44
CA ALA A 465 -25.51 2.85 9.89
C ALA A 465 -26.01 2.68 8.45
N ASP A 466 -25.32 1.91 7.60
CA ASP A 466 -25.80 1.58 6.26
C ASP A 466 -27.18 0.89 6.32
N ARG A 467 -27.33 -0.08 7.24
CA ARG A 467 -28.62 -0.74 7.49
C ARG A 467 -29.70 0.23 7.97
N ARG A 468 -29.37 1.17 8.87
CA ARG A 468 -30.31 2.20 9.36
C ARG A 468 -30.75 3.13 8.23
N ALA A 469 -29.83 3.54 7.35
CA ALA A 469 -30.14 4.40 6.21
C ALA A 469 -31.10 3.71 5.23
N ARG A 470 -30.82 2.45 4.87
CA ARG A 470 -31.70 1.64 4.00
C ARG A 470 -33.10 1.45 4.59
N ARG A 471 -33.20 1.17 5.90
CA ARG A 471 -34.50 1.05 6.59
C ARG A 471 -35.32 2.35 6.53
N ARG A 472 -34.68 3.51 6.75
CA ARG A 472 -35.35 4.83 6.66
C ARG A 472 -35.82 5.16 5.24
N ALA A 473 -35.07 4.76 4.23
CA ALA A 473 -35.47 4.94 2.83
C ALA A 473 -36.68 4.06 2.48
N GLY A 474 -36.67 2.77 2.89
CA GLY A 474 -37.80 1.86 2.69
C GLY A 474 -39.07 2.30 3.41
N SER A 475 -38.97 2.83 4.63
CA SER A 475 -40.14 3.34 5.36
C SER A 475 -40.77 4.61 4.77
N ARG A 476 -40.01 5.39 4.00
CA ARG A 476 -40.55 6.56 3.28
C ARG A 476 -41.21 6.15 1.96
N ALA A 477 -40.66 5.16 1.26
CA ALA A 477 -41.24 4.63 0.03
C ALA A 477 -42.53 3.83 0.24
N GLY A 478 -42.77 3.28 1.45
CA GLY A 478 -44.04 2.62 1.80
C GLY A 478 -45.10 3.55 2.41
N ARG A 479 -44.81 4.85 2.56
CA ARG A 479 -45.76 5.88 3.04
C ARG A 479 -46.16 6.89 1.97
N ALA A 480 -45.46 6.89 0.84
CA ALA A 480 -45.84 7.57 -0.40
C ALA A 480 -46.52 6.55 -1.30
#